data_AF-A0A7S2HKR3-F1
#
_entry.id   AF-A0A7S2HKR3-F1
#
_cell.length_a   1.000
_cell.length_b   1.000
_cell.length_c   1.000
_cell.angle_alpha   90.00
_cell.angle_beta   90.00
_cell.angle_gamma   90.00
#
_symmetry.space_group_name_H-M   'P 1'
#
loop_
_entity.id
_entity.type
_entity.pdbx_description
1 polymer ?
#
loop_
_entity_poly.entity_id
_entity_poly.type
_entity_poly.pdbx_seq_one_letter_code
_entity_poly.pdbx_strand_id
1 'polypeptide(L)'
;ALSLGVSRRLPSLTDQEKVAIDEDFGKITDALGKCEKLLRAPIPLGYTRYSVRFLLLWLTLLPFALVENFTEFATRGGLTWWADKPQPLLAVTMLFVSYIFLSIEDIAVQIEEPFAILPLIKCHKWLLKDVRRLRTLVD
;
A
#
# COMPACT_ATOMS: atom_id res chain seq x y z
N ALA A 1 13.40 3.06 33.42
CA ALA A 1 14.63 2.41 32.89
C ALA A 1 15.38 3.32 31.92
N LEU A 2 14.69 3.97 30.97
CA LEU A 2 15.29 4.90 30.02
C LEU A 2 15.89 6.16 30.69
N SER A 3 15.15 6.83 31.58
CA SER A 3 15.65 8.01 32.32
C SER A 3 16.89 7.74 33.18
N LEU A 4 16.96 6.57 33.84
CA LEU A 4 18.15 6.12 34.58
C LEU A 4 19.35 5.86 33.65
N GLY A 5 19.09 5.43 32.40
CA GLY A 5 20.12 5.23 31.38
C GLY A 5 20.69 6.54 30.84
N VAL A 6 19.83 7.53 30.57
CA VAL A 6 20.24 8.89 30.12
C VAL A 6 21.10 9.56 31.18
N SER A 7 20.65 9.54 32.43
CA SER A 7 21.37 10.15 33.57
C SER A 7 22.75 9.53 33.79
N ARG A 8 22.92 8.23 33.53
CA ARG A 8 24.20 7.52 33.70
C ARG A 8 25.18 7.72 32.53
N ARG A 9 24.69 7.95 31.31
CA ARG A 9 25.52 8.09 30.10
C ARG A 9 25.89 9.53 29.76
N LEU A 10 25.12 10.51 30.25
CA LEU A 10 25.34 11.93 29.99
C LEU A 10 25.32 12.72 31.31
N PRO A 11 26.37 12.57 32.15
CA PRO A 11 26.42 13.23 33.46
C PRO A 11 26.58 14.75 33.37
N SER A 12 27.00 15.28 32.22
CA SER A 12 27.27 16.70 31.99
C SER A 12 26.04 17.55 31.66
N LEU A 13 24.87 16.94 31.46
CA LEU A 13 23.64 17.65 31.10
C LEU A 13 22.87 18.15 32.33
N THR A 14 22.18 19.27 32.18
CA THR A 14 21.23 19.77 33.19
C THR A 14 20.01 18.86 33.31
N ASP A 15 19.32 18.90 34.45
CA ASP A 15 18.15 18.04 34.66
C ASP A 15 16.99 18.36 33.72
N GLN A 16 16.86 19.62 33.29
CA GLN A 16 15.88 20.03 32.27
C GLN A 16 16.20 19.42 30.89
N GLU A 17 17.47 19.42 30.47
CA GLU A 17 17.90 18.80 29.21
C GLU A 17 17.70 17.27 29.23
N LYS A 18 17.95 16.62 30.37
CA LYS A 18 17.70 15.18 30.53
C LYS A 18 16.21 14.84 30.34
N VAL A 19 15.32 15.65 30.90
CA VAL A 19 13.86 15.46 30.74
C VAL A 19 13.44 15.66 29.29
N ALA A 20 13.94 16.70 28.63
CA ALA A 20 13.63 16.95 27.21
C ALA A 20 14.07 15.78 26.30
N ILE A 21 15.28 15.24 26.53
CA ILE A 21 15.79 14.09 25.78
C ILE A 21 14.95 12.83 26.04
N ASP A 22 14.57 12.56 27.30
CA ASP A 22 13.74 11.39 27.64
C ASP A 22 12.36 11.47 26.98
N GLU A 23 11.78 12.68 26.89
CA GLU A 23 10.53 12.92 26.18
C GLU A 23 10.64 12.60 24.67
N ASP A 24 11.72 13.05 24.03
CA ASP A 24 11.95 12.81 22.60
C ASP A 24 12.22 11.32 22.31
N PHE A 25 12.96 10.62 23.18
CA PHE A 25 13.09 9.16 23.09
C PHE A 25 11.76 8.44 23.31
N GLY A 26 10.91 8.95 24.20
CA GLY A 26 9.54 8.48 24.39
C GLY A 26 8.74 8.53 23.09
N LYS A 27 8.81 9.65 22.35
CA LYS A 27 8.16 9.82 21.04
C LYS A 27 8.65 8.81 20.00
N ILE A 28 9.96 8.56 19.94
CA ILE A 28 10.55 7.57 19.01
C ILE A 28 10.08 6.15 19.37
N THR A 29 10.05 5.82 20.67
CA THR A 29 9.63 4.50 21.15
C THR A 29 8.15 4.24 20.88
N ASP A 30 7.29 5.25 21.08
CA ASP A 30 5.86 5.17 20.74
C ASP A 30 5.64 5.00 19.23
N ALA A 31 6.38 5.75 18.39
CA ALA A 31 6.33 5.56 16.94
C ALA A 31 6.76 4.15 16.50
N LEU A 32 7.83 3.62 17.09
CA LEU A 32 8.29 2.25 16.83
C LEU A 32 7.25 1.20 17.26
N GLY A 33 6.63 1.37 18.42
CA GLY A 33 5.56 0.50 18.91
C GLY A 33 4.34 0.51 17.99
N LYS A 34 3.99 1.66 17.40
CA LYS A 34 2.94 1.75 16.37
C LYS A 34 3.29 0.95 15.11
N CYS A 35 4.53 1.04 14.63
CA CYS A 35 5.00 0.24 13.49
C CYS A 35 4.98 -1.27 13.80
N GLU A 36 5.39 -1.67 15.00
CA GLU A 36 5.37 -3.08 15.42
C GLU A 36 3.93 -3.62 15.51
N LYS A 37 2.99 -2.81 16.00
CA LYS A 37 1.56 -3.17 16.03
C LYS A 37 0.97 -3.33 14.63
N LEU A 38 1.32 -2.44 13.70
CA LEU A 38 0.90 -2.55 12.30
C LEU A 38 1.45 -3.83 11.65
N LEU A 39 2.72 -4.15 11.91
CA LEU A 39 3.37 -5.35 11.39
C LEU A 39 2.81 -6.65 11.99
N ARG A 40 2.34 -6.60 13.24
CA ARG A 40 1.72 -7.75 13.95
C ARG A 40 0.23 -7.93 13.70
N ALA A 41 -0.43 -7.00 13.01
CA ALA A 41 -1.84 -7.08 12.67
C ALA A 41 -2.05 -7.30 11.16
N PRO A 42 -1.51 -8.38 10.55
CA PRO A 42 -1.77 -8.65 9.15
C PRO A 42 -3.25 -9.00 8.95
N ILE A 43 -3.82 -8.55 7.83
CA ILE A 43 -5.15 -8.99 7.40
C ILE A 43 -5.10 -10.51 7.18
N PRO A 44 -6.10 -11.27 7.64
CA PRO A 44 -6.07 -12.71 7.45
C PRO A 44 -6.04 -13.06 5.96
N LEU A 45 -5.05 -13.87 5.56
CA LEU A 45 -4.80 -14.27 4.17
C LEU A 45 -6.01 -14.89 3.44
N GLY A 46 -7.00 -15.36 4.20
CA GLY A 46 -8.27 -15.83 3.65
C GLY A 46 -9.01 -14.73 2.88
N TYR A 47 -9.08 -13.51 3.42
CA TYR A 47 -9.86 -12.42 2.84
C TYR A 47 -9.38 -12.06 1.44
N THR A 48 -8.08 -11.80 1.28
CA THR A 48 -7.44 -11.48 0.00
C THR A 48 -7.62 -12.61 -1.02
N ARG A 49 -7.46 -13.87 -0.58
CA ARG A 49 -7.64 -15.05 -1.45
C ARG A 49 -9.08 -15.23 -1.92
N TYR A 50 -10.06 -15.01 -1.05
CA TYR A 50 -11.47 -15.11 -1.44
C TYR A 50 -11.89 -13.97 -2.36
N SER A 51 -11.38 -12.74 -2.14
CA SER A 51 -11.63 -11.58 -3.01
C SER A 51 -11.23 -11.85 -4.46
N VAL A 52 -9.98 -12.26 -4.68
CA VAL A 52 -9.46 -12.55 -6.03
C VAL A 52 -10.23 -13.70 -6.70
N ARG A 53 -10.54 -14.77 -5.97
CA ARG A 53 -11.33 -15.90 -6.52
C ARG A 53 -12.74 -15.47 -6.91
N PHE A 54 -13.39 -14.67 -6.07
CA PHE A 54 -14.71 -14.12 -6.36
C PHE A 54 -14.66 -13.19 -7.59
N LEU A 55 -13.69 -12.29 -7.66
CA LEU A 55 -13.53 -11.37 -8.78
C LEU A 55 -13.27 -12.11 -10.10
N LEU A 56 -12.41 -13.13 -10.08
CA LEU A 56 -12.15 -13.96 -11.25
C LEU A 56 -13.42 -14.68 -11.71
N LEU A 57 -14.17 -15.28 -10.80
CA LEU A 57 -15.46 -15.91 -11.12
C LEU A 57 -16.42 -14.88 -11.74
N TRP A 58 -16.55 -13.70 -11.13
CA TRP A 58 -17.40 -12.63 -11.62
C TRP A 58 -17.00 -12.16 -13.02
N LEU A 59 -15.71 -11.90 -13.26
CA LEU A 59 -15.18 -11.50 -14.57
C LEU A 59 -15.37 -12.60 -15.63
N THR A 60 -15.28 -13.88 -15.26
CA THR A 60 -15.53 -15.00 -16.19
C THR A 60 -17.00 -15.20 -16.51
N LEU A 61 -17.91 -14.87 -15.59
CA LEU A 61 -19.37 -14.92 -15.78
C LEU A 61 -19.90 -13.71 -16.56
N LEU A 62 -19.22 -12.57 -16.47
CA LEU A 62 -19.56 -11.32 -17.14
C LEU A 62 -19.77 -11.43 -18.66
N PRO A 63 -18.90 -12.08 -19.45
CA PRO A 63 -19.14 -12.23 -20.89
C PRO A 63 -20.43 -12.99 -21.18
N PHE A 64 -20.75 -14.04 -20.42
CA PHE A 64 -21.99 -14.81 -20.64
C PHE A 64 -23.24 -13.96 -20.41
N ALA A 65 -23.20 -13.03 -19.45
CA ALA A 65 -24.30 -12.11 -19.18
C ALA A 65 -24.44 -10.98 -20.22
N LEU A 66 -23.33 -10.59 -20.87
CA LEU A 66 -23.31 -9.45 -21.79
C LEU A 66 -23.43 -9.83 -23.27
N VAL A 67 -23.27 -11.09 -23.64
CA VAL A 67 -23.32 -11.56 -25.05
C VAL A 67 -24.62 -11.12 -25.72
N GLU A 68 -25.79 -11.38 -25.12
CA GLU A 68 -27.08 -11.05 -25.74
C GLU A 68 -27.22 -9.54 -25.97
N ASN A 69 -26.97 -8.74 -24.93
CA ASN A 69 -27.03 -7.28 -24.99
C ASN A 69 -26.09 -6.67 -26.05
N PHE A 70 -24.86 -7.18 -26.17
CA PHE A 70 -23.89 -6.69 -27.16
C PHE A 70 -24.26 -7.13 -28.58
N THR A 71 -24.80 -8.34 -28.75
CA THR A 71 -25.27 -8.81 -30.06
C THR A 71 -26.48 -8.01 -30.53
N GLU A 72 -27.43 -7.69 -29.65
CA GLU A 72 -28.56 -6.83 -29.98
C GLU A 72 -28.12 -5.40 -30.33
N PHE A 73 -27.22 -4.82 -29.53
CA PHE A 73 -26.67 -3.49 -29.79
C PHE A 73 -25.92 -3.41 -31.13
N ALA A 74 -25.10 -4.41 -31.46
CA ALA A 74 -24.40 -4.50 -32.74
C ALA A 74 -25.37 -4.62 -33.93
N THR A 75 -26.47 -5.35 -33.77
CA THR A 75 -27.45 -5.61 -34.85
C THR A 75 -28.37 -4.40 -35.08
N ARG A 76 -28.74 -3.66 -34.02
CA ARG A 76 -29.56 -2.43 -34.13
C ARG A 76 -28.75 -1.18 -34.50
N GLY A 77 -27.44 -1.18 -34.28
CA GLY A 77 -26.57 -0.01 -34.39
C GLY A 77 -26.32 0.52 -35.80
N GLY A 78 -26.68 -0.21 -36.86
CA GLY A 78 -26.86 0.23 -38.27
C GLY A 78 -25.71 0.94 -39.00
N LEU A 79 -24.67 1.41 -38.32
CA LEU A 79 -23.74 2.41 -38.85
C LEU A 79 -22.33 2.30 -38.24
N THR A 80 -21.86 1.08 -37.93
CA THR A 80 -20.52 0.90 -37.37
C THR A 80 -19.73 -0.20 -38.07
N TRP A 81 -18.46 0.07 -38.32
CA TRP A 81 -17.54 -0.77 -39.11
C TRP A 81 -17.29 -2.17 -38.51
N TRP A 82 -17.79 -2.41 -37.29
CA TRP A 82 -17.66 -3.65 -36.54
C TRP A 82 -18.96 -4.46 -36.45
N ALA A 83 -20.05 -4.03 -37.10
CA ALA A 83 -21.36 -4.70 -37.03
C ALA A 83 -21.31 -6.15 -37.55
N ASP A 84 -20.48 -6.44 -38.56
CA ASP A 84 -20.36 -7.78 -39.15
C ASP A 84 -19.68 -8.80 -38.21
N LYS A 85 -18.93 -8.34 -37.20
CA LYS A 85 -18.24 -9.19 -36.22
C LYS A 85 -18.24 -8.53 -34.83
N PRO A 86 -19.26 -8.77 -33.99
CA PRO A 86 -19.30 -8.22 -32.62
C PRO A 86 -18.29 -8.88 -31.66
N GLN A 87 -17.77 -10.06 -32.00
CA GLN A 87 -16.87 -10.87 -31.19
C GLN A 87 -15.56 -10.16 -30.77
N PRO A 88 -14.78 -9.54 -31.68
CA PRO A 88 -13.55 -8.83 -31.30
C PRO A 88 -13.81 -7.63 -30.40
N LEU A 89 -14.90 -6.87 -30.61
CA LEU A 89 -15.21 -5.71 -29.77
C LEU A 89 -15.55 -6.14 -28.35
N LEU A 90 -16.38 -7.18 -28.19
CA LEU A 90 -16.70 -7.76 -26.90
C LEU A 90 -15.41 -8.21 -26.18
N ALA A 91 -14.51 -8.89 -26.87
CA ALA A 91 -13.24 -9.32 -26.27
C ALA A 91 -12.39 -8.12 -25.79
N VAL A 92 -12.31 -7.05 -26.58
CA VAL A 92 -11.55 -5.83 -26.21
C VAL A 92 -12.18 -5.11 -25.02
N THR A 93 -13.50 -4.96 -24.98
CA THR A 93 -14.18 -4.32 -23.85
C THR A 93 -14.08 -5.15 -22.57
N MET A 94 -14.22 -6.48 -22.67
CA MET A 94 -14.02 -7.38 -21.54
C MET A 94 -12.58 -7.34 -21.02
N LEU A 95 -11.60 -7.33 -21.92
CA LEU A 95 -10.19 -7.22 -21.56
C LEU A 95 -9.93 -5.90 -20.83
N PHE A 96 -10.47 -4.79 -21.33
CA PHE A 96 -10.36 -3.48 -20.69
C PHE A 96 -10.98 -3.45 -19.28
N VAL A 97 -12.19 -3.97 -19.11
CA VAL A 97 -12.85 -4.05 -17.80
C VAL A 97 -12.07 -4.94 -16.84
N SER A 98 -11.66 -6.13 -17.28
CA SER A 98 -10.88 -7.05 -16.46
C SER A 98 -9.55 -6.44 -16.01
N TYR A 99 -8.87 -5.70 -16.89
CA TYR A 99 -7.62 -5.02 -16.57
C TYR A 99 -7.81 -3.98 -15.46
N ILE A 100 -8.86 -3.17 -15.52
CA ILE A 100 -9.13 -2.16 -14.48
C ILE A 100 -9.40 -2.83 -13.13
N PHE A 101 -10.29 -3.83 -13.10
CA PHE A 101 -10.66 -4.50 -11.84
C PHE A 101 -9.51 -5.29 -11.23
N LEU A 102 -8.72 -6.00 -12.04
CA LEU A 102 -7.52 -6.70 -11.57
C LEU A 102 -6.44 -5.73 -11.10
N SER A 103 -6.32 -4.55 -11.73
CA SER A 103 -5.41 -3.50 -11.26
C SER A 103 -5.81 -2.96 -9.89
N ILE A 104 -7.11 -2.83 -9.62
CA ILE A 104 -7.62 -2.40 -8.30
C ILE A 104 -7.29 -3.43 -7.22
N GLU A 105 -7.47 -4.73 -7.49
CA GLU A 105 -7.09 -5.78 -6.53
C GLU A 105 -5.57 -5.81 -6.30
N ASP A 106 -4.76 -5.61 -7.33
CA ASP A 106 -3.30 -5.55 -7.16
C ASP A 106 -2.87 -4.38 -6.26
N ILE A 107 -3.49 -3.20 -6.44
CA ILE A 107 -3.29 -2.05 -5.55
C ILE A 107 -3.75 -2.39 -4.11
N ALA A 108 -4.87 -3.10 -3.95
CA ALA A 108 -5.35 -3.52 -2.64
C ALA A 108 -4.30 -4.39 -1.93
N VAL A 109 -3.75 -5.40 -2.61
CA VAL A 109 -2.68 -6.27 -2.07
C VAL A 109 -1.44 -5.46 -1.69
N GLN A 110 -1.01 -4.50 -2.52
CA GLN A 110 0.14 -3.66 -2.22
C GLN A 110 -0.06 -2.80 -0.96
N ILE A 111 -1.30 -2.37 -0.69
CA ILE A 111 -1.64 -1.59 0.52
C ILE A 111 -1.65 -2.48 1.77
N GLU A 112 -1.90 -3.78 1.65
CA GLU A 112 -1.80 -4.73 2.77
C GLU A 112 -0.35 -4.89 3.28
N GLU A 113 0.65 -4.72 2.41
CA GLU A 113 2.09 -4.85 2.73
C GLU A 113 2.88 -3.52 2.58
N PRO A 114 2.57 -2.48 3.37
CA PRO A 114 3.09 -1.12 3.15
C PRO A 114 4.61 -1.02 3.34
N PHE A 115 5.22 -1.86 4.18
CA PHE A 115 6.65 -1.82 4.45
C PHE A 115 7.51 -2.41 3.33
N ALA A 116 6.93 -3.22 2.44
CA ALA A 116 7.64 -3.78 1.29
C ALA A 116 7.85 -2.72 0.19
N ILE A 117 6.88 -1.83 0.01
CA ILE A 117 6.91 -0.77 -1.02
C ILE A 117 7.59 0.52 -0.52
N LEU A 118 7.55 0.80 0.79
CA LEU A 118 8.07 2.04 1.35
C LEU A 118 9.62 2.06 1.34
N PRO A 119 10.27 3.16 0.89
CA PRO A 119 11.72 3.25 0.78
C PRO A 119 12.42 3.51 2.12
N LEU A 120 12.23 2.63 3.12
CA LEU A 120 12.78 2.76 4.48
C LEU A 120 14.31 2.92 4.48
N ILE A 121 15.01 2.25 3.57
CA ILE A 121 16.47 2.35 3.43
C ILE A 121 16.89 3.77 3.05
N LYS A 122 16.11 4.48 2.22
CA LYS A 122 16.40 5.88 1.86
C LYS A 122 16.16 6.78 3.07
N CYS A 123 15.04 6.62 3.77
CA CYS A 123 14.74 7.38 4.99
C CYS A 123 15.82 7.20 6.06
N HIS A 124 16.29 5.97 6.27
CA HIS A 124 17.39 5.68 7.20
C HIS A 124 18.69 6.39 6.81
N LYS A 125 19.05 6.40 5.51
CA LYS A 125 20.23 7.12 5.02
C LYS A 125 20.11 8.64 5.21
N TRP A 126 18.92 9.21 5.02
CA TRP A 126 18.65 10.62 5.28
C TRP A 126 18.81 10.94 6.77
N LEU A 127 18.19 10.14 7.64
CA LEU A 127 18.34 10.27 9.10
C LEU A 127 19.82 10.24 9.51
N LEU A 128 20.60 9.29 8.99
CA LEU A 128 22.04 9.21 9.29
C LEU A 128 22.84 10.41 8.74
N LYS A 129 22.41 11.02 7.65
CA LYS A 129 23.04 12.23 7.11
C LYS A 129 22.74 13.42 8.01
N ASP A 130 21.50 13.55 8.48
CA ASP A 130 21.09 14.64 9.36
C ASP A 130 21.75 14.54 10.73
N VAL A 131 21.82 13.34 11.32
CA VAL A 131 22.56 13.11 12.58
C VAL A 131 24.05 13.45 12.42
N ARG A 132 24.67 13.09 11.29
CA ARG A 132 26.07 13.47 11.02
C ARG A 132 26.25 14.98 10.88
N ARG A 133 25.31 15.66 10.23
CA ARG A 133 25.32 17.13 10.09
C ARG A 133 25.17 17.81 11.45
N LEU A 134 24.30 17.31 12.31
CA LEU A 134 24.14 17.85 13.67
C LEU A 134 25.41 17.67 14.49
N ARG A 135 26.07 16.51 14.39
CA ARG A 135 27.35 16.28 15.06
C ARG A 135 28.41 17.33 14.66
N THR A 136 28.55 17.59 13.37
CA THR A 136 29.52 18.59 12.87
C THR A 136 29.22 20.04 13.24
N LEU A 137 28.01 20.34 13.76
CA LEU A 137 27.66 21.68 14.24
C LEU A 137 27.89 21.85 15.74
N VAL A 138 28.04 20.74 16.46
CA VAL A 138 28.26 20.71 17.91
C VAL A 138 29.76 20.61 18.23
N ASP A 139 30.54 19.99 17.34
CA ASP A 139 32.01 19.97 17.35
C ASP A 139 32.61 21.30 16.85
#